data_AF-T2IWR6-F1
#
_entry.id   AF-T2IWR6-F1
#
_cell.length_a   1.000
_cell.length_b   1.000
_cell.length_c   1.000
_cell.angle_alpha   90.00
_cell.angle_beta   90.00
_cell.angle_gamma   90.00
#
_symmetry.space_group_name_H-M   'P 1'
#
loop_
_entity.id
_entity.type
_entity.pdbx_description
1 polymer ?
#
loop_
_entity_poly.entity_id
_entity_poly.type
_entity_poly.pdbx_seq_one_letter_code
_entity_poly.pdbx_strand_id
1 'polypeptide(L)' 'MIDVDHIIPKSKGGKDTYNNLQALHRHCHDVKSKNDYLYDWLDNGYEWKDDVLTVPMTRD' A
#
# COMPACT_ATOMS: atom_id res chain seq x y z
N MET A 1 5.43 -10.44 -10.57
CA MET A 1 5.63 -9.14 -11.25
C MET A 1 5.55 -8.05 -10.20
N ILE A 2 6.45 -7.06 -10.27
CA ILE A 2 6.53 -5.92 -9.36
C ILE A 2 6.08 -4.67 -10.11
N ASP A 3 5.22 -3.88 -9.49
CA ASP A 3 4.72 -2.59 -9.98
C ASP A 3 5.08 -1.48 -8.97
N VAL A 4 5.14 -0.23 -9.45
CA VAL A 4 5.31 0.96 -8.59
C VAL A 4 3.94 1.40 -8.12
N ASP A 5 3.76 1.47 -6.81
CA ASP A 5 2.50 1.83 -6.16
C ASP A 5 2.64 3.04 -5.26
N HIS A 6 1.55 3.78 -5.04
CA HIS A 6 1.52 4.90 -4.13
C HIS A 6 1.08 4.46 -2.74
N ILE A 7 1.90 4.72 -1.72
CA ILE A 7 1.59 4.46 -0.31
C ILE A 7 0.29 5.16 0.07
N ILE A 8 0.20 6.48 -0.18
CA ILE A 8 -1.03 7.25 -0.14
C ILE A 8 -1.57 7.36 -1.57
N PRO A 9 -2.81 6.90 -1.86
CA PRO A 9 -3.39 6.98 -3.19
C PRO A 9 -3.50 8.41 -3.73
N LYS A 10 -3.35 8.58 -5.05
CA LYS A 10 -3.53 9.89 -5.71
C LYS A 10 -4.92 10.49 -5.46
N SER A 11 -5.96 9.64 -5.45
CA SER A 11 -7.35 10.04 -5.16
C SER A 11 -7.55 10.64 -3.76
N LYS A 12 -6.57 10.44 -2.88
CA LYS A 12 -6.57 10.89 -1.49
C LYS A 12 -5.48 11.93 -1.20
N GLY A 13 -4.90 12.51 -2.26
CA GLY A 13 -3.90 13.57 -2.14
C GLY A 13 -2.45 13.09 -2.04
N GLY A 14 -2.20 11.79 -2.24
CA GLY A 14 -0.85 11.26 -2.36
C GLY A 14 -0.08 11.89 -3.51
N LYS A 15 1.16 12.31 -3.24
CA LYS A 15 2.02 12.97 -4.23
C LYS A 15 2.90 11.96 -4.95
N ASP A 16 3.33 12.33 -6.14
CA ASP A 16 4.30 11.55 -6.93
C ASP A 16 5.72 11.88 -6.44
N THR A 17 6.01 11.45 -5.22
CA THR A 17 7.27 11.72 -4.53
C THR A 17 7.87 10.40 -4.06
N TYR A 18 9.20 10.29 -4.08
CA TYR A 18 9.88 9.01 -3.80
C TYR A 18 9.53 8.41 -2.43
N ASN A 19 9.22 9.26 -1.45
CA ASN A 19 8.76 8.86 -0.11
C ASN A 19 7.29 8.37 -0.04
N ASN A 20 6.52 8.53 -1.12
CA ASN A 20 5.15 8.07 -1.26
C ASN A 20 5.03 6.96 -2.32
N LEU A 21 6.16 6.45 -2.85
CA LEU A 21 6.19 5.35 -3.79
C LEU A 21 6.78 4.09 -3.12
N GLN A 22 6.20 2.93 -3.43
CA GLN A 22 6.69 1.62 -3.00
C GLN A 22 6.72 0.65 -4.17
N ALA A 23 7.63 -0.31 -4.13
CA ALA A 23 7.61 -1.46 -5.04
C ALA A 23 6.69 -2.54 -4.45
N LEU A 24 5.73 -3.03 -5.22
CA LEU A 24 4.74 -3.98 -4.73
C LEU A 24 4.48 -5.07 -5.76
N HIS A 25 4.28 -6.32 -5.32
CA HIS A 25 3.83 -7.37 -6.22
C HIS A 25 2.43 -7.07 -6.75
N ARG A 26 2.16 -7.36 -8.02
CA ARG A 26 0.83 -7.18 -8.63
C ARG A 26 -0.32 -7.71 -7.77
N HIS A 27 -0.17 -8.92 -7.22
CA HIS A 27 -1.19 -9.52 -6.35
C HIS A 27 -1.42 -8.71 -5.07
N CYS A 28 -0.35 -8.21 -4.45
CA CYS A 28 -0.44 -7.36 -3.26
C CYS A 28 -1.02 -5.97 -3.59
N HIS A 29 -0.76 -5.46 -4.80
CA HIS A 29 -1.31 -4.20 -5.30
C HIS A 29 -2.84 -4.25 -5.41
N ASP A 30 -3.39 -5.38 -5.86
CA ASP A 30 -4.85 -5.58 -5.91
C ASP A 30 -5.49 -5.58 -4.51
N VAL A 31 -4.83 -6.23 -3.53
CA VAL A 31 -5.29 -6.27 -2.13
C VAL A 31 -5.22 -4.88 -1.51
N LYS A 32 -4.12 -4.15 -1.71
CA LYS A 32 -3.94 -2.79 -1.19
C LYS A 32 -4.96 -1.83 -1.79
N SER A 33 -5.14 -1.83 -3.12
CA SER A 33 -6.11 -0.96 -3.79
C SER A 33 -7.54 -1.16 -3.28
N LYS A 34 -7.89 -2.39 -2.92
CA LYS A 34 -9.18 -2.72 -2.29
C LYS A 34 -9.29 -2.23 -0.86
N ASN A 35 -8.21 -1.86 -0.18
CA ASN A 35 -8.24 -1.44 1.22
C ASN A 35 -7.88 0.05 1.39
N ASP A 36 -7.35 0.69 0.36
CA ASP A 36 -6.98 2.12 0.32
C ASP A 36 -8.15 3.09 0.62
N TYR A 37 -9.40 2.60 0.65
CA TYR A 37 -10.55 3.39 1.12
C TYR A 37 -10.67 3.47 2.65
N LEU A 38 -10.06 2.52 3.38
CA LEU A 38 -10.01 2.45 4.84
C LEU A 38 -8.78 3.22 5.31
N TYR A 39 -8.94 4.52 5.53
CA TYR A 39 -7.85 5.44 5.88
C TYR A 39 -7.18 5.17 7.23
N ASP A 40 -7.58 4.11 7.94
CA ASP A 40 -7.00 3.74 9.22
C ASP A 40 -5.98 2.62 9.03
N TRP A 41 -4.72 3.03 8.88
CA TRP A 41 -3.62 2.14 8.51
C TRP A 41 -3.31 1.18 9.67
N LEU A 42 -3.59 1.61 10.91
CA LEU A 42 -3.44 0.80 12.12
C LEU A 42 -4.53 -0.27 12.24
N ASP A 43 -5.78 0.04 11.87
CA ASP A 43 -6.89 -0.90 12.00
C ASP A 43 -6.82 -2.05 10.96
N ASN A 44 -6.20 -1.79 9.81
CA ASN A 44 -6.08 -2.78 8.74
C ASN A 44 -4.80 -3.63 8.82
N GLY A 45 -4.03 -3.54 9.91
CA GLY A 45 -2.84 -4.36 10.13
C GLY A 45 -1.65 -4.07 9.20
N TYR A 46 -1.63 -2.89 8.57
CA TYR A 46 -0.46 -2.45 7.80
C TYR A 46 0.69 -2.11 8.75
N GLU A 47 1.88 -2.64 8.46
CA GLU A 47 3.06 -2.45 9.30
C GLU A 47 4.23 -1.93 8.46
N TRP A 48 4.89 -0.87 8.93
CA TRP A 48 6.16 -0.44 8.34
C TRP A 48 7.31 -1.28 8.90
N LYS A 49 8.03 -1.97 8.02
CA LYS A 49 9.27 -2.68 8.35
C LYS A 49 10.35 -2.30 7.34
N ASP A 50 11.48 -1.80 7.83
CA ASP A 50 12.66 -1.47 7.00
C ASP A 50 12.31 -0.66 5.74
N ASP A 51 11.56 0.43 5.91
CA ASP A 51 11.05 1.31 4.84
C ASP A 51 10.06 0.67 3.85
N VAL A 52 9.53 -0.52 4.18
CA VAL A 52 8.53 -1.24 3.38
C VAL A 52 7.19 -1.29 4.12
N LEU A 53 6.13 -0.85 3.45
CA LEU A 53 4.76 -1.07 3.92
C LEU A 53 4.39 -2.55 3.73
N THR A 54 4.32 -3.27 4.85
CA THR A 54 3.86 -4.65 4.91
C THR A 54 2.34 -4.64 4.90
N VAL A 55 1.76 -5.17 3.84
CA VAL A 55 0.32 -5.34 3.68
C VAL A 55 -0.04 -6.75 4.19
N PRO A 56 -0.95 -6.90 5.18
CA PRO A 56 -1.36 -8.22 5.62
C PRO A 56 -2.07 -8.92 4.47
N MET A 57 -1.46 -9.98 3.95
CA MET A 57 -2.12 -10.83 2.97
C MET A 57 -3.23 -11.57 3.69
N THR A 58 -4.49 -11.33 3.31
CA THR A 58 -5.60 -12.20 3.69
C THR A 58 -5.27 -13.59 3.16
N ARG A 59 -5.18 -14.59 4.05
CA ARG A 59 -5.13 -15.99 3.62
C ARG A 59 -6.48 -16.27 2.98
N ASP A 60 -6.47 -16.55 1.67
CA ASP A 60 -7.65 -17.03 0.94
C ASP A 60 -8.32 -18.21 1.66
#